data_AF-A0A5Q3HDT6-F1
#
_entry.id   AF-A0A5Q3HDT6-F1
#
_cell.length_a   1.000
_cell.length_b   1.000
_cell.length_c   1.000
_cell.angle_alpha   90.00
_cell.angle_beta   90.00
_cell.angle_gamma   90.00
#
_symmetry.space_group_name_H-M   'P 1'
#
loop_
_entity.id
_entity.type
_entity.pdbx_description
1 polymer ?
#
loop_
_entity_poly.entity_id
_entity_poly.type
_entity_poly.pdbx_seq_one_letter_code
_entity_poly.pdbx_strand_id
1 'polypeptide(L)'
;MINTRWGLAQKSSRPSWRTALLFSLSVVVSGCAAVKPAEADKPALYVYSTIDALLSGAYDGELTVKQLVSKGDFGLGTYNRLDGEMLVLGGVPYHFKADGSVTVAKPDDRIPLAYVLPFKPTHRFTLAGSPAAMSLTDIEAAIDARLPNKNLFYAVDVTGQFTGITTRAIAAQVRPYRPLAELVKTQVLFPRASATGTMVGIRSPAFSKGVSVPGWHWHFISDDRSYGGHVLAIGLVNAVANITPSHKVELDLPGNEDFANSDQTRDRSAELHQVEKQQK
;
A
#
# COMPACT_ATOMS: atom_id res chain seq x y z
N MET A 1 39.42 -49.27 85.74
CA MET A 1 39.77 -48.07 84.95
C MET A 1 38.46 -47.39 84.56
N ILE A 2 38.28 -46.16 85.08
CA ILE A 2 37.43 -45.04 84.59
C ILE A 2 36.08 -45.49 83.96
N ASN A 3 34.95 -45.60 84.66
CA ASN A 3 34.23 -44.69 85.57
C ASN A 3 33.62 -43.41 84.90
N THR A 4 32.44 -43.61 84.28
CA THR A 4 31.16 -42.95 84.63
C THR A 4 30.87 -41.49 84.25
N ARG A 5 29.60 -41.31 83.83
CA ARG A 5 28.58 -40.28 84.17
C ARG A 5 28.05 -39.58 82.91
N TRP A 6 26.75 -39.30 82.70
CA TRP A 6 25.58 -38.97 83.53
C TRP A 6 24.31 -39.48 82.79
N GLY A 7 23.24 -40.01 83.42
CA GLY A 7 22.14 -39.29 84.14
C GLY A 7 21.20 -38.56 83.14
N LEU A 8 19.85 -38.63 83.09
CA LEU A 8 18.72 -39.04 83.95
C LEU A 8 17.52 -39.41 83.02
N ALA A 9 16.65 -40.39 83.31
CA ALA A 9 15.29 -40.27 83.92
C ALA A 9 14.46 -39.04 83.45
N GLN A 10 13.15 -39.05 83.15
CA GLN A 10 12.02 -39.92 83.51
C GLN A 10 10.77 -39.53 82.66
N LYS A 11 9.82 -40.48 82.53
CA LYS A 11 8.38 -40.38 82.18
C LYS A 11 7.71 -39.00 82.01
N SER A 12 6.82 -38.87 81.01
CA SER A 12 5.36 -38.68 81.24
C SER A 12 4.56 -38.79 79.93
N SER A 13 3.24 -38.74 80.02
CA SER A 13 2.26 -39.49 79.23
C SER A 13 1.22 -38.60 78.51
N ARG A 14 0.56 -39.21 77.50
CA ARG A 14 -0.78 -38.90 76.88
C ARG A 14 -0.77 -37.95 75.66
N PRO A 15 -1.89 -37.81 74.90
CA PRO A 15 -2.67 -38.83 74.19
C PRO A 15 -2.94 -38.44 72.70
N SER A 16 -3.60 -39.35 71.97
CA SER A 16 -4.07 -39.26 70.58
C SER A 16 -4.96 -38.04 70.26
N TRP A 17 -4.62 -37.23 69.25
CA TRP A 17 -5.60 -36.37 68.55
C TRP A 17 -5.38 -36.43 67.04
N ARG A 18 -6.46 -36.78 66.33
CA ARG A 18 -6.60 -36.78 64.88
C ARG A 18 -6.42 -35.36 64.36
N THR A 19 -5.61 -35.16 63.33
CA THR A 19 -5.61 -33.93 62.53
C THR A 19 -5.91 -34.26 61.09
N ALA A 20 -7.06 -33.75 60.65
CA ALA A 20 -7.57 -33.82 59.30
C ALA A 20 -6.64 -33.08 58.32
N LEU A 21 -6.34 -33.69 57.17
CA LEU A 21 -5.76 -32.99 56.03
C LEU A 21 -6.82 -32.02 55.47
N LEU A 22 -6.61 -30.73 55.68
CA LEU A 22 -7.28 -29.67 54.92
C LEU A 22 -6.59 -29.56 53.56
N PHE A 23 -7.24 -30.06 52.50
CA PHE A 23 -6.86 -29.73 51.13
C PHE A 23 -7.19 -28.25 50.88
N SER A 24 -6.18 -27.39 50.90
CA SER A 24 -6.29 -26.01 50.43
C SER A 24 -6.44 -26.02 48.90
N LEU A 25 -7.67 -25.83 48.42
CA LEU A 25 -7.99 -25.68 47.00
C LEU A 25 -7.50 -24.29 46.55
N SER A 26 -6.28 -24.23 46.02
CA SER A 26 -5.76 -23.02 45.38
C SER A 26 -6.53 -22.79 44.08
N VAL A 27 -7.51 -21.89 44.10
CA VAL A 27 -8.14 -21.36 42.89
C VAL A 27 -7.10 -20.51 42.18
N VAL A 28 -6.45 -21.10 41.17
CA VAL A 28 -5.64 -20.36 40.20
C VAL A 28 -6.63 -19.58 39.33
N VAL A 29 -6.79 -18.29 39.62
CA VAL A 29 -7.47 -17.36 38.72
C VAL A 29 -6.54 -17.19 37.52
N SER A 30 -6.74 -18.00 36.47
CA SER A 30 -6.17 -17.76 35.16
C SER A 30 -6.69 -16.41 34.65
N GLY A 31 -5.90 -15.36 34.83
CA GLY A 31 -6.15 -14.09 34.20
C GLY A 31 -6.13 -14.27 32.69
N CYS A 32 -7.28 -14.05 32.04
CA CYS A 32 -7.32 -13.82 30.60
C CYS A 32 -6.52 -12.55 30.31
N ALA A 33 -5.23 -12.69 30.06
CA ALA A 33 -4.46 -11.64 29.40
C ALA A 33 -5.09 -11.46 28.02
N ALA A 34 -5.84 -10.38 27.83
CA ALA A 34 -6.26 -9.96 26.50
C ALA A 34 -4.98 -9.76 25.67
N VAL A 35 -4.72 -10.68 24.74
CA VAL A 35 -3.69 -10.53 23.73
C VAL A 35 -4.05 -9.26 22.96
N LYS A 36 -3.32 -8.16 23.19
CA LYS A 36 -3.40 -7.00 22.30
C LYS A 36 -3.14 -7.54 20.89
N PRO A 37 -3.98 -7.26 19.88
CA PRO A 37 -3.65 -7.62 18.51
C PRO A 37 -2.28 -7.04 18.21
N ALA A 38 -1.35 -7.91 17.81
CA ALA A 38 0.04 -7.56 17.66
C ALA A 38 0.16 -6.36 16.71
N GLU A 39 0.96 -5.37 17.09
CA GLU A 39 1.29 -4.21 16.27
C GLU A 39 1.86 -4.56 14.89
N ALA A 40 2.27 -5.83 14.71
CA ALA A 40 2.72 -6.44 13.45
C ALA A 40 1.63 -6.63 12.37
N ASP A 41 0.33 -6.47 12.69
CA ASP A 41 -0.76 -6.86 11.78
C ASP A 41 -1.36 -5.70 10.96
N LYS A 42 -0.90 -4.45 11.20
CA LYS A 42 -1.34 -3.28 10.44
C LYS A 42 -0.66 -3.25 9.06
N PRO A 43 -1.42 -3.11 7.95
CA PRO A 43 -0.85 -2.94 6.62
C PRO A 43 0.17 -1.80 6.60
N ALA A 44 1.36 -2.09 6.09
CA ALA A 44 2.37 -1.08 5.79
C ALA A 44 2.33 -0.77 4.30
N LEU A 45 2.47 0.50 3.95
CA LEU A 45 2.73 0.90 2.57
C LEU A 45 4.18 0.61 2.27
N TYR A 46 4.44 -0.34 1.38
CA TYR A 46 5.75 -0.54 0.81
C TYR A 46 5.92 0.38 -0.39
N VAL A 47 6.99 1.16 -0.36
CA VAL A 47 7.39 2.09 -1.43
C VAL A 47 8.78 1.69 -1.89
N TYR A 48 8.94 1.46 -3.18
CA TYR A 48 10.26 1.25 -3.78
C TYR A 48 10.68 2.50 -4.55
N SER A 49 11.85 3.05 -4.25
CA SER A 49 12.37 4.32 -4.78
C SER A 49 11.55 5.54 -4.34
N THR A 50 11.73 6.66 -5.04
CA THR A 50 11.09 7.94 -4.75
C THR A 50 10.52 8.55 -6.03
N ILE A 51 9.47 9.35 -5.92
CA ILE A 51 8.90 10.04 -7.08
C ILE A 51 9.90 11.05 -7.68
N ASP A 52 10.75 11.68 -6.86
CA ASP A 52 11.74 12.64 -7.37
C ASP A 52 12.86 11.95 -8.17
N ALA A 53 13.27 10.73 -7.78
CA ALA A 53 14.18 9.93 -8.59
C ALA A 53 13.56 9.61 -9.96
N LEU A 54 12.29 9.17 -9.99
CA LEU A 54 11.57 8.89 -11.23
C LEU A 54 11.44 10.17 -12.09
N LEU A 55 11.04 11.30 -11.51
CA LEU A 55 10.93 12.59 -12.22
C LEU A 55 12.25 13.01 -12.86
N SER A 56 13.37 12.72 -12.20
CA SER A 56 14.72 13.04 -12.69
C SER A 56 15.22 12.13 -13.82
N GLY A 57 14.56 11.00 -14.08
CA GLY A 57 14.96 10.04 -15.13
C GLY A 57 15.54 8.73 -14.63
N ALA A 58 15.51 8.44 -13.33
CA ALA A 58 15.95 7.16 -12.77
C ALA A 58 14.91 6.05 -13.05
N TYR A 59 14.87 5.58 -14.29
CA TYR A 59 13.87 4.62 -14.78
C TYR A 59 14.28 3.16 -14.69
N ASP A 60 15.47 2.85 -14.20
CA ASP A 60 15.89 1.46 -13.98
C ASP A 60 16.03 1.18 -12.48
N GLY A 61 15.15 0.32 -11.97
CA GLY A 61 15.24 -0.24 -10.63
C GLY A 61 15.68 -1.70 -10.62
N GLU A 62 15.92 -2.21 -9.42
CA GLU A 62 16.40 -3.57 -9.15
C GLU A 62 15.31 -4.49 -8.60
N LEU A 63 14.21 -3.91 -8.09
CA LEU A 63 13.07 -4.66 -7.57
C LEU A 63 12.39 -5.44 -8.70
N THR A 64 12.23 -6.74 -8.50
CA THR A 64 11.46 -7.61 -9.39
C THR A 64 9.97 -7.62 -9.03
N VAL A 65 9.11 -7.89 -10.00
CA VAL A 65 7.68 -8.11 -9.77
C VAL A 65 7.44 -9.20 -8.72
N LYS A 66 8.22 -10.29 -8.75
CA LYS A 66 8.14 -11.36 -7.74
C LYS A 66 8.34 -10.84 -6.32
N GLN A 67 9.32 -9.96 -6.12
CA GLN A 67 9.57 -9.34 -4.82
C GLN A 67 8.46 -8.34 -4.47
N LEU A 68 8.00 -7.52 -5.42
CA LEU A 68 6.92 -6.55 -5.20
C LEU A 68 5.64 -7.23 -4.67
N VAL A 69 5.17 -8.29 -5.34
CA VAL A 69 3.91 -8.96 -4.94
C VAL A 69 4.02 -9.70 -3.61
N SER A 70 5.25 -9.92 -3.10
CA SER A 70 5.46 -10.42 -1.73
C SER A 70 5.28 -9.34 -0.65
N LYS A 71 5.32 -8.06 -1.03
CA LYS A 71 5.16 -6.90 -0.14
C LYS A 71 3.72 -6.42 -0.05
N GLY A 72 2.92 -6.63 -1.09
CA GLY A 72 1.52 -6.23 -1.12
C GLY A 72 0.78 -6.80 -2.33
N ASP A 73 -0.54 -6.91 -2.19
CA ASP A 73 -1.45 -7.44 -3.22
C ASP A 73 -2.28 -6.35 -3.91
N PHE A 74 -2.02 -5.08 -3.58
CA PHE A 74 -2.74 -3.93 -4.12
C PHE A 74 -1.84 -2.72 -4.23
N GLY A 75 -1.91 -2.01 -5.35
CA GLY A 75 -1.15 -0.78 -5.56
C GLY A 75 -0.91 -0.43 -7.01
N LEU A 76 0.06 0.44 -7.25
CA LEU A 76 0.35 1.00 -8.57
C LEU A 76 1.83 1.42 -8.68
N GLY A 77 2.27 1.73 -9.89
CA GLY A 77 3.64 2.11 -10.20
C GLY A 77 3.91 2.11 -11.70
N THR A 78 5.15 1.82 -12.09
CA THR A 78 5.56 1.64 -13.50
C THR A 78 6.60 0.53 -13.60
N TYR A 79 7.05 0.20 -14.82
CA TYR A 79 8.11 -0.77 -15.07
C TYR A 79 9.40 -0.08 -15.54
N ASN A 80 10.50 -0.84 -15.52
CA ASN A 80 11.80 -0.30 -15.92
C ASN A 80 11.74 0.31 -17.32
N ARG A 81 12.60 1.31 -17.56
CA ARG A 81 12.59 2.14 -18.76
C ARG A 81 11.31 2.96 -18.90
N LEU A 82 10.49 3.08 -17.84
CA LEU A 82 9.18 3.71 -17.90
C LEU A 82 8.28 3.04 -18.97
N ASP A 83 8.43 1.71 -19.15
CA ASP A 83 7.59 0.94 -20.08
C ASP A 83 6.21 0.78 -19.46
N GLY A 84 5.29 1.66 -19.86
CA GLY A 84 3.90 1.57 -19.48
C GLY A 84 3.61 1.88 -18.01
N GLU A 85 2.40 1.50 -17.61
CA GLU A 85 1.86 1.74 -16.27
C GLU A 85 1.61 0.40 -15.57
N MET A 86 1.75 0.38 -14.24
CA MET A 86 1.50 -0.81 -13.41
C MET A 86 0.28 -0.63 -12.53
N LEU A 87 -0.56 -1.65 -12.44
CA LEU A 87 -1.59 -1.78 -11.39
C LEU A 87 -1.51 -3.17 -10.79
N VAL A 88 -1.42 -3.25 -9.47
CA VAL A 88 -1.51 -4.52 -8.73
C VAL A 88 -2.89 -4.62 -8.11
N LEU A 89 -3.61 -5.70 -8.41
CA LEU A 89 -4.95 -5.96 -7.87
C LEU A 89 -5.12 -7.44 -7.55
N GLY A 90 -5.37 -7.75 -6.27
CA GLY A 90 -5.47 -9.13 -5.79
C GLY A 90 -4.18 -9.92 -6.01
N GLY A 91 -3.02 -9.26 -5.92
CA GLY A 91 -1.70 -9.86 -6.14
C GLY A 91 -1.32 -10.05 -7.60
N VAL A 92 -2.17 -9.66 -8.55
CA VAL A 92 -1.88 -9.75 -9.98
C VAL A 92 -1.30 -8.41 -10.48
N PRO A 93 -0.06 -8.39 -11.00
CA PRO A 93 0.58 -7.18 -11.52
C PRO A 93 0.27 -6.99 -13.01
N TYR A 94 -0.66 -6.08 -13.32
CA TYR A 94 -1.04 -5.73 -14.68
C TYR A 94 -0.12 -4.64 -15.25
N HIS A 95 0.24 -4.78 -16.52
CA HIS A 95 1.06 -3.87 -17.30
C HIS A 95 0.25 -3.31 -18.47
N PHE A 96 0.02 -1.99 -18.44
CA PHE A 96 -0.63 -1.24 -19.53
C PHE A 96 0.43 -0.61 -20.42
N LYS A 97 0.52 -1.04 -21.67
CA LYS A 97 1.55 -0.60 -22.62
C LYS A 97 1.06 0.54 -23.49
N ALA A 98 2.01 1.29 -24.06
CA ALA A 98 1.73 2.38 -25.00
C ALA A 98 1.12 1.91 -26.34
N ASP A 99 1.14 0.62 -26.64
CA ASP A 99 0.41 0.03 -27.77
C ASP A 99 -1.06 -0.29 -27.44
N GLY A 100 -1.50 -0.01 -26.20
CA GLY A 100 -2.85 -0.27 -25.70
C GLY A 100 -3.07 -1.69 -25.16
N SER A 101 -2.06 -2.56 -25.23
CA SER A 101 -2.18 -3.90 -24.68
C SER A 101 -2.15 -3.89 -23.15
N VAL A 102 -2.95 -4.78 -22.57
CA VAL A 102 -2.97 -5.06 -21.13
C VAL A 102 -2.48 -6.48 -20.93
N THR A 103 -1.39 -6.64 -20.17
CA THR A 103 -0.76 -7.95 -19.93
C THR A 103 -0.50 -8.16 -18.45
N VAL A 104 -0.26 -9.40 -18.04
CA VAL A 104 0.26 -9.70 -16.71
C VAL A 104 1.78 -9.68 -16.78
N ALA A 105 2.42 -8.90 -15.91
CA ALA A 105 3.86 -8.79 -15.86
C ALA A 105 4.53 -10.09 -15.42
N LYS A 106 5.71 -10.35 -15.95
CA LYS A 106 6.50 -11.54 -15.61
C LYS A 106 7.15 -11.35 -14.25
N PRO A 107 7.39 -12.44 -13.49
CA PRO A 107 8.04 -12.37 -12.18
C PRO A 107 9.38 -11.62 -12.18
N ASP A 108 10.14 -11.69 -13.28
CA ASP A 108 11.47 -11.09 -13.41
C ASP A 108 11.45 -9.68 -14.04
N ASP A 109 10.27 -9.18 -14.45
CA ASP A 109 10.14 -7.78 -14.87
C ASP A 109 10.54 -6.86 -13.70
N ARG A 110 11.20 -5.75 -14.01
CA ARG A 110 11.79 -4.84 -13.01
C ARG A 110 11.05 -3.53 -12.90
N ILE A 111 11.19 -2.90 -11.75
CA ILE A 111 10.34 -1.81 -11.29
C ILE A 111 11.23 -0.67 -10.78
N PRO A 112 11.08 0.56 -11.29
CA PRO A 112 11.83 1.72 -10.81
C PRO A 112 11.07 2.52 -9.75
N LEU A 113 9.73 2.40 -9.68
CA LEU A 113 8.88 3.02 -8.68
C LEU A 113 7.59 2.21 -8.51
N ALA A 114 7.22 1.91 -7.27
CA ALA A 114 5.93 1.32 -6.95
C ALA A 114 5.49 1.62 -5.52
N TYR A 115 4.18 1.61 -5.32
CA TYR A 115 3.49 1.79 -4.05
C TYR A 115 2.52 0.61 -3.89
N VAL A 116 2.80 -0.32 -2.97
CA VAL A 116 1.93 -1.48 -2.72
C VAL A 116 1.71 -1.72 -1.23
N LEU A 117 0.59 -2.34 -0.89
CA LEU A 117 0.31 -2.77 0.48
C LEU A 117 -0.61 -3.99 0.51
N PRO A 118 -0.63 -4.77 1.62
CA PRO A 118 -1.64 -5.79 1.85
C PRO A 118 -3.02 -5.13 2.06
N PHE A 119 -3.92 -5.26 1.09
CA PHE A 119 -5.20 -4.56 1.10
C PHE A 119 -6.20 -5.23 2.04
N LYS A 120 -6.44 -4.58 3.17
CA LYS A 120 -7.37 -5.04 4.20
C LYS A 120 -8.38 -3.91 4.49
N PRO A 121 -9.46 -3.81 3.69
CA PRO A 121 -10.40 -2.70 3.83
C PRO A 121 -11.05 -2.66 5.21
N THR A 122 -11.10 -1.45 5.78
CA THR A 122 -11.71 -1.18 7.09
C THR A 122 -12.92 -0.27 6.98
N HIS A 123 -13.08 0.41 5.84
CA HIS A 123 -14.19 1.30 5.55
C HIS A 123 -14.73 0.99 4.15
N ARG A 124 -16.05 1.07 4.01
CA ARG A 124 -16.76 0.84 2.75
C ARG A 124 -17.93 1.79 2.63
N PHE A 125 -18.13 2.37 1.46
CA PHE A 125 -19.29 3.21 1.18
C PHE A 125 -19.60 3.26 -0.31
N THR A 126 -20.83 3.65 -0.63
CA THR A 126 -21.28 3.84 -2.01
C THR A 126 -20.97 5.26 -2.48
N LEU A 127 -20.57 5.36 -3.75
CA LEU A 127 -20.46 6.60 -4.51
C LEU A 127 -21.46 6.52 -5.65
N ALA A 128 -22.24 7.57 -5.86
CA ALA A 128 -23.22 7.63 -6.94
C ALA A 128 -23.29 9.06 -7.47
N GLY A 129 -23.14 9.19 -8.79
CA GLY A 129 -23.38 10.43 -9.50
C GLY A 129 -24.88 10.61 -9.74
N SER A 130 -25.48 11.67 -9.21
CA SER A 130 -26.86 12.05 -9.49
C SER A 130 -27.03 13.58 -9.37
N PRO A 131 -27.62 14.26 -10.37
CA PRO A 131 -28.21 13.72 -11.61
C PRO A 131 -27.18 13.41 -12.72
N ALA A 132 -25.90 13.70 -12.51
CA ALA A 132 -24.82 13.45 -13.46
C ALA A 132 -23.67 12.67 -12.81
N ALA A 133 -22.81 12.06 -13.64
CA ALA A 133 -21.63 11.34 -13.16
C ALA A 133 -20.70 12.27 -12.36
N MET A 134 -20.11 11.74 -11.29
CA MET A 134 -19.11 12.47 -10.49
C MET A 134 -17.83 12.63 -11.29
N SER A 135 -17.28 13.85 -11.36
CA SER A 135 -15.94 14.05 -11.93
C SER A 135 -14.86 13.44 -11.04
N LEU A 136 -13.64 13.23 -11.57
CA LEU A 136 -12.51 12.74 -10.76
C LEU A 136 -12.31 13.58 -9.48
N THR A 137 -12.39 14.90 -9.59
CA THR A 137 -12.29 15.82 -8.44
C THR A 137 -13.42 15.60 -7.42
N ASP A 138 -14.65 15.36 -7.86
CA ASP A 138 -15.78 15.10 -6.98
C ASP A 138 -15.65 13.74 -6.29
N ILE A 139 -15.13 12.72 -7.00
CA ILE A 139 -14.81 11.40 -6.44
C ILE A 139 -13.78 11.56 -5.33
N GLU A 140 -12.67 12.24 -5.62
CA GLU A 140 -11.61 12.52 -4.65
C GLU A 140 -12.13 13.25 -3.43
N ALA A 141 -12.91 14.33 -3.61
CA ALA A 141 -13.50 15.10 -2.52
C ALA A 141 -14.47 14.27 -1.66
N ALA A 142 -15.30 13.43 -2.29
CA ALA A 142 -16.23 12.55 -1.59
C ALA A 142 -15.51 11.47 -0.77
N ILE A 143 -14.40 10.92 -1.27
CA ILE A 143 -13.58 9.99 -0.50
C ILE A 143 -12.88 10.75 0.65
N ASP A 144 -12.26 11.89 0.37
CA ASP A 144 -11.55 12.72 1.35
C ASP A 144 -12.43 13.15 2.52
N ALA A 145 -13.72 13.41 2.30
CA ALA A 145 -14.69 13.76 3.34
C ALA A 145 -14.93 12.62 4.35
N ARG A 146 -14.56 11.39 3.99
CA ARG A 146 -14.73 10.18 4.81
C ARG A 146 -13.42 9.71 5.45
N LEU A 147 -12.30 10.37 5.18
CA LEU A 147 -10.99 10.03 5.75
C LEU A 147 -10.79 10.74 7.09
N PRO A 148 -10.67 10.01 8.22
CA PRO A 148 -10.57 10.63 9.54
C PRO A 148 -9.23 11.33 9.78
N ASN A 149 -8.16 10.94 9.08
CA ASN A 149 -6.83 11.50 9.26
C ASN A 149 -6.07 11.61 7.93
N LYS A 150 -6.15 12.78 7.29
CA LYS A 150 -5.50 13.05 6.00
C LYS A 150 -3.95 13.08 6.04
N ASN A 151 -3.35 12.92 7.22
CA ASN A 151 -1.91 12.74 7.40
C ASN A 151 -1.46 11.26 7.32
N LEU A 152 -2.38 10.33 7.08
CA LEU A 152 -2.05 8.93 6.76
C LEU A 152 -1.98 8.71 5.26
N PHE A 153 -1.34 7.59 4.88
CA PHE A 153 -1.49 7.02 3.56
C PHE A 153 -2.76 6.16 3.50
N TYR A 154 -3.39 6.09 2.33
CA TYR A 154 -4.56 5.25 2.10
C TYR A 154 -4.44 4.52 0.77
N ALA A 155 -4.78 3.24 0.75
CA ALA A 155 -5.16 2.55 -0.48
C ALA A 155 -6.67 2.53 -0.60
N VAL A 156 -7.18 2.77 -1.81
CA VAL A 156 -8.61 2.74 -2.11
C VAL A 156 -8.84 2.01 -3.41
N ASP A 157 -9.79 1.07 -3.40
CA ASP A 157 -10.41 0.61 -4.63
C ASP A 157 -11.73 1.36 -4.84
N VAL A 158 -12.07 1.67 -6.08
CA VAL A 158 -13.40 2.15 -6.46
C VAL A 158 -13.88 1.27 -7.59
N THR A 159 -14.81 0.37 -7.30
CA THR A 159 -15.28 -0.63 -8.24
C THR A 159 -16.72 -0.34 -8.64
N GLY A 160 -16.98 -0.22 -9.94
CA GLY A 160 -18.30 0.14 -10.45
C GLY A 160 -18.33 0.52 -11.92
N GLN A 161 -19.25 1.44 -12.25
CA GLN A 161 -19.53 1.90 -13.61
C GLN A 161 -18.96 3.29 -13.83
N PHE A 162 -18.19 3.43 -14.90
CA PHE A 162 -17.49 4.65 -15.26
C PHE A 162 -17.83 5.08 -16.69
N THR A 163 -17.74 6.39 -16.93
CA THR A 163 -17.96 7.06 -18.21
C THR A 163 -16.88 8.09 -18.46
N GLY A 164 -16.65 8.50 -19.71
CA GLY A 164 -15.68 9.54 -20.06
C GLY A 164 -14.28 9.25 -19.53
N ILE A 165 -13.83 8.01 -19.64
CA ILE A 165 -12.54 7.55 -19.11
C ILE A 165 -11.44 7.99 -20.06
N THR A 166 -10.38 8.58 -19.53
CA THR A 166 -9.14 8.83 -20.25
C THR A 166 -7.98 8.34 -19.40
N THR A 167 -7.33 7.27 -19.85
CA THR A 167 -6.07 6.80 -19.28
C THR A 167 -4.91 7.16 -20.18
N ARG A 168 -3.68 7.00 -19.67
CA ARG A 168 -2.46 7.03 -20.47
C ARG A 168 -1.61 5.79 -20.27
N ALA A 169 -0.66 5.62 -21.17
CA ALA A 169 0.59 4.91 -20.90
C ALA A 169 1.76 5.61 -21.60
N ILE A 170 2.97 5.43 -21.06
CA ILE A 170 4.21 5.93 -21.65
C ILE A 170 4.94 4.77 -22.33
N ALA A 171 5.53 5.01 -23.51
CA ALA A 171 6.31 3.99 -24.20
C ALA A 171 7.66 3.74 -23.51
N ALA A 172 8.19 2.53 -23.61
CA ALA A 172 9.53 2.21 -23.12
C ALA A 172 10.58 3.20 -23.65
N GLN A 173 11.38 3.75 -22.74
CA GLN A 173 12.45 4.68 -23.04
C GLN A 173 13.74 3.95 -23.40
N VAL A 174 14.66 4.70 -24.00
CA VAL A 174 16.03 4.27 -24.29
C VAL A 174 17.00 5.29 -23.71
N ARG A 175 18.18 4.84 -23.31
CA ARG A 175 19.21 5.74 -22.78
C ARG A 175 19.75 6.68 -23.87
N PRO A 176 20.19 7.90 -23.51
CA PRO A 176 20.07 8.51 -22.17
C PRO A 176 18.62 8.87 -21.84
N TYR A 177 18.18 8.57 -20.61
CA TYR A 177 16.82 8.86 -20.19
C TYR A 177 16.62 10.37 -20.02
N ARG A 178 15.46 10.84 -20.48
CA ARG A 178 15.03 12.24 -20.34
C ARG A 178 14.17 12.40 -19.08
N PRO A 179 14.10 13.60 -18.48
CA PRO A 179 13.18 13.88 -17.38
C PRO A 179 11.72 13.58 -17.74
N LEU A 180 10.92 13.16 -16.75
CA LEU A 180 9.55 12.68 -16.98
C LEU A 180 8.66 13.77 -17.61
N ALA A 181 8.84 15.03 -17.21
CA ALA A 181 8.15 16.18 -17.77
C ALA A 181 8.34 16.37 -19.29
N GLU A 182 9.41 15.82 -19.87
CA GLU A 182 9.60 15.80 -21.33
C GLU A 182 8.88 14.64 -21.99
N LEU A 183 8.79 13.49 -21.32
CA LEU A 183 8.23 12.25 -21.87
C LEU A 183 6.71 12.25 -21.90
N VAL A 184 6.07 12.90 -20.92
CA VAL A 184 4.60 13.01 -20.88
C VAL A 184 4.03 13.80 -22.05
N LYS A 185 4.85 14.60 -22.75
CA LYS A 185 4.45 15.27 -24.01
C LYS A 185 4.23 14.29 -25.15
N THR A 186 4.79 13.08 -25.04
CA THR A 186 4.70 11.99 -26.03
C THR A 186 3.94 10.78 -25.49
N GLN A 187 3.21 10.93 -24.37
CA GLN A 187 2.38 9.88 -23.82
C GLN A 187 1.25 9.50 -24.78
N VAL A 188 0.84 8.24 -24.74
CA VAL A 188 -0.31 7.76 -25.52
C VAL A 188 -1.54 7.85 -24.64
N LEU A 189 -2.59 8.51 -25.14
CA LEU A 189 -3.87 8.65 -24.46
C LEU A 189 -4.86 7.63 -25.00
N PHE A 190 -5.59 6.99 -24.09
CA PHE A 190 -6.63 6.02 -24.42
C PHE A 190 -7.97 6.54 -23.90
N PRO A 191 -8.78 7.24 -24.72
CA PRO A 191 -10.13 7.59 -24.34
C PRO A 191 -11.06 6.37 -24.48
N ARG A 192 -11.95 6.16 -23.50
CA ARG A 192 -13.02 5.16 -23.54
C ARG A 192 -14.32 5.76 -23.03
N ALA A 193 -15.38 5.62 -23.82
CA ALA A 193 -16.68 6.22 -23.51
C ALA A 193 -17.27 5.70 -22.19
N SER A 194 -17.19 4.40 -21.96
CA SER A 194 -17.62 3.77 -20.71
C SER A 194 -16.95 2.41 -20.49
N ALA A 195 -16.86 2.02 -19.23
CA ALA A 195 -16.44 0.69 -18.81
C ALA A 195 -16.94 0.39 -17.40
N THR A 196 -17.13 -0.88 -17.10
CA THR A 196 -17.09 -1.36 -15.71
C THR A 196 -15.65 -1.75 -15.37
N GLY A 197 -15.26 -1.54 -14.12
CA GLY A 197 -13.91 -1.82 -13.69
C GLY A 197 -13.61 -1.35 -12.29
N THR A 198 -12.30 -1.26 -12.01
CA THR A 198 -11.77 -0.87 -10.70
C THR A 198 -10.74 0.24 -10.90
N MET A 199 -10.93 1.37 -10.21
CA MET A 199 -9.84 2.30 -9.93
C MET A 199 -9.06 1.81 -8.72
N VAL A 200 -7.74 1.79 -8.85
CA VAL A 200 -6.80 1.52 -7.77
C VAL A 200 -6.07 2.81 -7.45
N GLY A 201 -6.17 3.26 -6.20
CA GLY A 201 -5.61 4.54 -5.78
C GLY A 201 -4.75 4.46 -4.55
N ILE A 202 -3.70 5.26 -4.55
CA ILE A 202 -2.90 5.58 -3.37
C ILE A 202 -3.08 7.07 -3.07
N ARG A 203 -3.50 7.36 -1.83
CA ARG A 203 -3.52 8.72 -1.31
C ARG A 203 -2.32 8.95 -0.42
N SER A 204 -1.52 9.97 -0.71
CA SER A 204 -0.35 10.33 0.09
C SER A 204 -0.55 11.67 0.81
N PRO A 205 -0.08 11.80 2.06
CA PRO A 205 -0.15 13.05 2.81
C PRO A 205 0.80 14.11 2.24
N ALA A 206 0.52 15.39 2.48
CA ALA A 206 1.32 16.49 1.91
C ALA A 206 2.81 16.44 2.28
N PHE A 207 3.14 15.94 3.48
CA PHE A 207 4.53 15.84 3.94
C PHE A 207 5.36 14.79 3.18
N SER A 208 4.73 13.89 2.42
CA SER A 208 5.44 12.83 1.68
C SER A 208 5.97 13.30 0.33
N LYS A 209 5.95 14.60 0.04
CA LYS A 209 6.54 15.20 -1.15
C LYS A 209 7.97 14.70 -1.36
N GLY A 210 8.31 14.40 -2.59
CA GLY A 210 9.60 13.85 -3.00
C GLY A 210 9.71 12.33 -2.87
N VAL A 211 9.04 11.73 -1.88
CA VAL A 211 8.94 10.26 -1.73
C VAL A 211 7.75 9.69 -2.52
N SER A 212 6.59 10.34 -2.42
CA SER A 212 5.33 9.92 -3.05
C SER A 212 4.63 11.06 -3.77
N VAL A 213 3.53 10.76 -4.45
CA VAL A 213 2.63 11.73 -5.09
C VAL A 213 1.61 12.26 -4.05
N PRO A 214 1.72 13.51 -3.57
CA PRO A 214 0.78 14.06 -2.59
C PRO A 214 -0.63 14.20 -3.17
N GLY A 215 -1.64 13.89 -2.36
CA GLY A 215 -3.02 13.79 -2.84
C GLY A 215 -3.28 12.41 -3.41
N TRP A 216 -4.07 12.33 -4.49
CA TRP A 216 -4.48 11.07 -5.10
C TRP A 216 -3.67 10.74 -6.35
N HIS A 217 -3.26 9.47 -6.45
CA HIS A 217 -2.68 8.85 -7.64
C HIS A 217 -3.55 7.65 -8.01
N TRP A 218 -4.06 7.62 -9.23
CA TRP A 218 -5.07 6.65 -9.69
C TRP A 218 -4.64 5.91 -10.94
N HIS A 219 -4.71 4.58 -10.90
CA HIS A 219 -4.72 3.73 -12.08
C HIS A 219 -6.09 3.06 -12.23
N PHE A 220 -6.45 2.64 -13.44
CA PHE A 220 -7.72 1.98 -13.73
C PHE A 220 -7.51 0.67 -14.49
N ILE A 221 -8.40 -0.30 -14.26
CA ILE A 221 -8.50 -1.53 -15.05
C ILE A 221 -9.95 -1.90 -15.29
N SER A 222 -10.32 -2.21 -16.54
CA SER A 222 -11.64 -2.72 -16.88
C SER A 222 -11.84 -4.16 -16.41
N ASP A 223 -13.10 -4.58 -16.22
CA ASP A 223 -13.42 -5.95 -15.76
C ASP A 223 -12.98 -7.03 -16.77
N ASP A 224 -13.08 -6.72 -18.07
CA ASP A 224 -12.63 -7.56 -19.18
C ASP A 224 -11.09 -7.63 -19.31
N ARG A 225 -10.35 -6.87 -18.47
CA ARG A 225 -8.89 -6.76 -18.47
C ARG A 225 -8.29 -6.35 -19.82
N SER A 226 -9.07 -5.66 -20.66
CA SER A 226 -8.64 -5.24 -22.00
C SER A 226 -8.26 -3.76 -22.10
N TYR A 227 -8.40 -3.00 -21.01
CA TYR A 227 -8.16 -1.55 -20.99
C TYR A 227 -7.77 -1.08 -19.59
N GLY A 228 -6.96 -0.04 -19.52
CA GLY A 228 -6.58 0.60 -18.26
C GLY A 228 -5.42 1.57 -18.41
N GLY A 229 -4.70 1.81 -17.32
CA GLY A 229 -3.55 2.70 -17.25
C GLY A 229 -3.69 3.78 -16.19
N HIS A 230 -2.81 4.78 -16.23
CA HIS A 230 -2.83 5.93 -15.35
C HIS A 230 -4.02 6.84 -15.68
N VAL A 231 -4.85 7.18 -14.69
CA VAL A 231 -6.10 7.93 -14.90
C VAL A 231 -5.82 9.43 -14.98
N LEU A 232 -6.25 10.05 -16.09
CA LEU A 232 -6.20 11.50 -16.28
C LEU A 232 -7.58 12.14 -16.11
N ALA A 233 -8.63 11.46 -16.57
CA ALA A 233 -10.02 11.86 -16.38
C ALA A 233 -10.91 10.62 -16.28
N ILE A 234 -11.95 10.71 -15.45
CA ILE A 234 -12.97 9.69 -15.33
C ILE A 234 -14.24 10.29 -14.75
N GLY A 235 -15.39 9.81 -15.21
CA GLY A 235 -16.70 10.06 -14.62
C GLY A 235 -17.22 8.80 -13.92
N LEU A 236 -17.70 8.92 -12.69
CA LEU A 236 -18.29 7.81 -11.93
C LEU A 236 -19.82 7.90 -11.94
N VAL A 237 -20.47 6.83 -12.38
CA VAL A 237 -21.94 6.70 -12.39
C VAL A 237 -22.42 6.12 -11.06
N ASN A 238 -21.93 4.92 -10.73
CA ASN A 238 -22.16 4.27 -9.44
C ASN A 238 -20.99 3.34 -9.14
N ALA A 239 -20.55 3.31 -7.88
CA ALA A 239 -19.47 2.44 -7.45
C ALA A 239 -19.52 2.20 -5.95
N VAL A 240 -18.75 1.21 -5.51
CA VAL A 240 -18.40 1.01 -4.11
C VAL A 240 -16.93 1.34 -3.94
N ALA A 241 -16.61 2.15 -2.92
CA ALA A 241 -15.25 2.40 -2.50
C ALA A 241 -14.93 1.57 -1.24
N ASN A 242 -13.80 0.85 -1.23
CA ASN A 242 -13.26 0.21 -0.03
C ASN A 242 -11.88 0.82 0.29
N ILE A 243 -11.60 1.03 1.58
CA ILE A 243 -10.43 1.82 2.01
C ILE A 243 -9.60 1.06 3.05
N THR A 244 -8.28 1.03 2.82
CA THR A 244 -7.27 0.54 3.75
C THR A 244 -6.35 1.69 4.18
N PRO A 245 -6.42 2.18 5.44
CA PRO A 245 -5.44 3.13 5.96
C PRO A 245 -4.11 2.42 6.23
N SER A 246 -3.01 3.12 5.99
CA SER A 246 -1.68 2.68 6.38
C SER A 246 -1.06 3.65 7.38
N HIS A 247 -0.64 3.09 8.52
CA HIS A 247 0.05 3.82 9.60
C HIS A 247 1.57 3.62 9.55
N LYS A 248 2.07 2.83 8.59
CA LYS A 248 3.47 2.44 8.47
C LYS A 248 3.90 2.59 7.03
N VAL A 249 5.09 3.12 6.81
CA VAL A 249 5.70 3.18 5.48
C VAL A 249 7.04 2.46 5.55
N GLU A 250 7.25 1.51 4.66
CA GLU A 250 8.53 0.89 4.39
C GLU A 250 9.04 1.48 3.09
N LEU A 251 10.10 2.29 3.16
CA LEU A 251 10.75 2.89 2.00
C LEU A 251 12.02 2.10 1.69
N ASP A 252 12.04 1.47 0.53
CA ASP A 252 13.16 0.69 0.01
C ASP A 252 13.85 1.49 -1.11
N LEU A 253 15.14 1.75 -0.96
CA LEU A 253 15.89 2.64 -1.85
C LEU A 253 16.76 1.82 -2.81
N PRO A 254 16.72 2.10 -4.12
CA PRO A 254 17.59 1.43 -5.09
C PRO A 254 19.08 1.60 -4.75
N GLY A 255 19.88 0.57 -4.98
CA GLY A 255 21.32 0.56 -4.75
C GLY A 255 22.16 0.94 -5.98
N ASN A 256 21.51 1.42 -7.05
CA ASN A 256 22.14 1.62 -8.36
C ASN A 256 22.61 3.07 -8.61
N GLU A 257 23.44 3.24 -9.64
CA GLU A 257 24.03 4.53 -10.00
C GLU A 257 23.01 5.57 -10.48
N ASP A 258 21.91 5.15 -11.14
CA ASP A 258 20.87 6.09 -11.59
C ASP A 258 20.21 6.78 -10.39
N PHE A 259 19.90 6.02 -9.33
CA PHE A 259 19.37 6.58 -8.09
C PHE A 259 20.41 7.42 -7.36
N ALA A 260 21.65 6.93 -7.23
CA ALA A 260 22.74 7.64 -6.55
C ALA A 260 23.05 9.00 -7.19
N ASN A 261 22.95 9.10 -8.52
CA ASN A 261 23.24 10.33 -9.27
C ASN A 261 22.00 11.19 -9.56
N SER A 262 20.81 10.79 -9.09
CA SER A 262 19.59 11.57 -9.27
C SER A 262 19.56 12.81 -8.37
N ASP A 263 19.35 14.00 -8.95
CA ASP A 263 19.17 15.22 -8.16
C ASP A 263 17.74 15.29 -7.61
N GLN A 264 17.60 14.87 -6.35
CA GLN A 264 16.36 14.90 -5.56
C GLN A 264 16.33 16.08 -4.57
N THR A 265 17.26 17.04 -4.65
CA THR A 265 17.29 18.20 -3.74
C THR A 265 16.38 19.33 -4.20
N ARG A 266 16.00 19.31 -5.48
CA ARG A 266 15.16 20.33 -6.12
C ARG A 266 13.69 20.13 -5.78
N ASP A 267 12.98 21.24 -5.65
CA ASP A 267 11.53 21.19 -5.61
C ASP A 267 10.96 20.84 -7.00
N ARG A 268 10.45 19.62 -7.13
CA ARG A 268 9.80 19.12 -8.36
C ARG A 268 8.28 19.16 -8.31
N SER A 269 7.64 19.88 -7.38
CA SER A 269 6.17 19.91 -7.28
C SER A 269 5.46 20.38 -8.55
N ALA A 270 6.05 21.33 -9.29
CA ALA A 270 5.49 21.78 -10.56
C ALA A 270 5.61 20.69 -11.65
N GLU A 271 6.77 20.03 -11.74
CA GLU A 271 7.01 18.91 -12.65
C GLU A 271 6.07 17.75 -12.33
N LEU A 272 5.90 17.43 -11.04
CA LEU A 272 4.99 16.39 -10.57
C LEU A 272 3.54 16.68 -11.00
N HIS A 273 3.07 17.91 -10.76
CA HIS A 273 1.72 18.30 -11.16
C HIS A 273 1.51 18.20 -12.68
N GLN A 274 2.56 18.52 -13.46
CA GLN A 274 2.53 18.43 -14.91
C GLN A 274 2.44 16.98 -15.39
N VAL A 275 3.09 16.02 -14.73
CA VAL A 275 3.17 14.64 -15.22
C VAL A 275 2.02 13.75 -14.75
N GLU A 276 1.42 14.03 -13.59
CA GLU A 276 0.38 13.17 -12.99
C GLU A 276 -1.04 13.58 -13.36
N LYS A 277 -1.25 14.81 -13.85
CA LYS A 277 -2.59 15.34 -14.16
C LYS A 277 -2.78 15.62 -15.64
N GLN A 278 -4.05 15.58 -16.07
CA GLN A 278 -4.42 16.02 -17.41
C GLN A 278 -3.98 17.48 -17.60
N GLN A 279 -3.16 17.70 -18.62
CA GLN A 279 -2.83 19.05 -19.05
C GLN A 279 -4.03 19.63 -19.79
N LYS A 280 -4.42 20.86 -19.45
CA LYS A 280 -5.49 21.60 -20.14
C LYS A 280 -5.04 22.06 -21.52
#